data_AF-A0A6H0IZC1-F1
#
_entry.id   AF-A0A6H0IZC1-F1
#
_cell.length_a   1.000
_cell.length_b   1.000
_cell.length_c   1.000
_cell.angle_alpha   90.00
_cell.angle_beta   90.00
_cell.angle_gamma   90.00
#
_symmetry.space_group_name_H-M   'P 1'
#
loop_
_entity.id
_entity.type
_entity.pdbx_description
1 polymer ?
#
loop_
_entity_poly.entity_id
_entity_poly.type
_entity_poly.pdbx_seq_one_letter_code
_entity_poly.pdbx_strand_id
1 'polypeptide(L)' 'MRKEYDFSKMKSRRNPYASKLKRQVTIRMGDDVVEYFKQLSEETGIPYQSLINLYLRDCMAHGRKPDLSWH' A
#
# COMPACT_ATOMS: atom_id res chain seq x y z
N MET A 1 39.70 -1.82 -3.62
CA MET A 1 38.69 -1.04 -2.86
C MET A 1 39.03 0.44 -2.99
N ARG A 2 38.13 1.26 -3.54
CA ARG A 2 38.34 2.71 -3.64
C ARG A 2 37.93 3.39 -2.34
N LYS A 3 38.81 4.26 -1.84
CA LYS A 3 38.69 5.07 -0.63
C LYS A 3 37.62 6.14 -0.84
N GLU A 4 36.68 6.19 0.10
CA GLU A 4 35.83 7.33 0.49
C GLU A 4 35.29 8.21 -0.64
N TYR A 5 34.02 7.99 -0.96
CA TYR A 5 33.23 8.92 -1.76
C TYR A 5 32.85 10.13 -0.90
N ASP A 6 33.34 11.31 -1.27
CA ASP A 6 32.91 12.58 -0.69
C ASP A 6 31.54 12.98 -1.29
N PHE A 7 30.48 12.70 -0.52
CA PHE A 7 29.09 12.97 -0.91
C PHE A 7 28.72 14.46 -0.88
N SER A 8 29.62 15.36 -0.45
CA SER A 8 29.35 16.81 -0.36
C SER A 8 29.13 17.49 -1.72
N LYS A 9 29.67 16.91 -2.81
CA LYS A 9 29.55 17.44 -4.18
C LYS A 9 28.39 16.84 -4.98
N MET A 10 27.63 15.91 -4.39
CA MET A 10 26.51 15.28 -5.08
C MET A 10 25.34 16.27 -5.08
N LYS A 11 25.04 16.86 -6.25
CA LYS A 11 23.79 17.63 -6.45
C LYS A 11 22.63 16.71 -6.05
N SER A 12 22.03 16.97 -4.90
CA SER A 12 20.89 16.22 -4.38
C SER A 12 19.70 16.42 -5.32
N ARG A 13 19.65 15.62 -6.39
CA ARG A 13 18.49 15.52 -7.26
C ARG A 13 17.45 14.75 -6.48
N ARG A 14 16.43 15.47 -5.98
CA ARG A 14 15.23 14.86 -5.40
C ARG A 14 14.72 13.84 -6.40
N ASN A 15 14.70 12.56 -6.02
CA ASN A 15 14.31 11.49 -6.91
C ASN A 15 12.90 11.78 -7.45
N PRO A 16 12.71 11.98 -8.77
CA PRO A 16 11.40 12.31 -9.35
C PRO A 16 10.37 11.19 -9.19
N TYR A 17 10.82 9.98 -8.83
CA TYR A 17 9.98 8.83 -8.51
C TYR A 17 9.63 8.74 -7.02
N ALA A 18 10.15 9.63 -6.17
CA ALA A 18 9.87 9.65 -4.74
C ALA A 18 8.35 9.78 -4.44
N SER A 19 7.64 10.54 -5.27
CA SER A 19 6.18 10.71 -5.18
C SER A 19 5.38 9.47 -5.60
N LYS A 20 6.01 8.50 -6.28
CA LYS A 20 5.39 7.23 -6.69
C LYS A 20 5.65 6.11 -5.69
N LEU A 21 6.41 6.36 -4.60
CA LEU A 21 6.56 5.36 -3.55
C LEU A 21 5.24 5.14 -2.82
N LYS A 22 4.96 3.87 -2.53
CA LYS A 22 3.83 3.47 -1.68
C LYS A 22 3.97 4.20 -0.34
N ARG A 23 2.93 4.93 0.04
CA ARG A 23 2.88 5.54 1.38
C ARG A 23 2.51 4.45 2.38
N GLN A 24 3.38 4.20 3.35
CA GLN A 24 3.06 3.32 4.47
C GLN A 24 2.03 4.00 5.36
N VAL A 25 0.90 3.34 5.60
CA VAL A 25 -0.17 3.82 6.46
C VAL A 25 -0.55 2.70 7.43
N THR A 26 -0.83 3.07 8.68
CA THR A 26 -1.38 2.15 9.68
C THR A 26 -2.89 2.34 9.69
N ILE A 27 -3.63 1.29 9.33
CA ILE A 27 -5.09 1.28 9.30
C ILE A 27 -5.57 0.32 10.38
N ARG A 28 -6.50 0.77 11.22
CA ARG A 28 -7.22 -0.14 12.14
C ARG A 28 -8.29 -0.88 11.33
N MET A 29 -8.26 -2.21 11.41
CA MET A 29 -9.21 -3.09 10.72
C MET A 29 -9.82 -4.04 11.74
N GLY A 30 -11.05 -4.50 11.49
CA GLY A 30 -11.65 -5.57 12.26
C GLY A 30 -10.87 -6.87 12.10
N ASP A 31 -10.88 -7.71 13.13
CA ASP A 31 -10.19 -9.00 13.12
C ASP A 31 -10.78 -9.93 12.06
N ASP A 32 -12.10 -9.88 11.89
CA ASP A 32 -12.89 -10.55 10.85
C ASP A 32 -12.43 -10.19 9.42
N VAL A 33 -12.19 -8.90 9.18
CA VAL A 33 -11.70 -8.42 7.88
C VAL A 33 -10.31 -8.95 7.60
N VAL A 34 -9.42 -8.91 8.60
CA VAL A 34 -8.05 -9.42 8.45
C VAL A 34 -8.05 -10.91 8.17
N GLU A 35 -8.87 -11.68 8.88
CA GLU A 35 -8.94 -13.13 8.73
C GLU A 35 -9.49 -13.53 7.35
N TYR A 36 -10.53 -12.84 6.86
CA TYR A 36 -11.04 -13.04 5.51
C TYR A 36 -9.96 -12.86 4.43
N PHE A 37 -9.18 -11.77 4.51
CA PHE A 37 -8.13 -11.52 3.52
C PHE A 37 -6.92 -12.45 3.67
N LYS A 38 -6.67 -13.02 4.86
CA LYS A 38 -5.65 -14.07 5.03
C LYS A 38 -6.07 -15.36 4.35
N GLN A 39 -7.30 -15.82 4.55
CA GLN A 39 -7.82 -17.01 3.86
C GLN A 39 -7.78 -16.82 2.34
N LEU A 40 -8.22 -15.66 1.85
CA LEU A 40 -8.14 -15.33 0.43
C LEU A 40 -6.68 -15.28 -0.09
N SER A 41 -5.73 -14.90 0.75
CA SER A 41 -4.30 -14.90 0.44
C SER A 41 -3.75 -16.32 0.30
N GLU A 42 -4.24 -17.27 1.08
CA GLU A 42 -3.87 -18.69 0.98
C GLU A 42 -4.40 -19.33 -0.31
N GLU A 43 -5.62 -18.99 -0.70
CA GLU A 43 -6.25 -19.50 -1.92
C GLU A 43 -5.63 -18.93 -3.20
N THR A 44 -5.34 -17.63 -3.21
CA THR A 44 -4.85 -16.93 -4.43
C THR A 44 -3.32 -16.89 -4.52
N GLY A 45 -2.61 -17.17 -3.43
CA GLY A 45 -1.15 -17.02 -3.34
C GLY A 45 -0.68 -15.55 -3.34
N ILE A 46 -1.59 -14.58 -3.31
CA ILE A 46 -1.27 -13.15 -3.29
C ILE A 46 -1.31 -12.66 -1.83
N PRO A 47 -0.29 -11.94 -1.33
CA PRO A 47 -0.30 -11.44 0.05
C PRO A 47 -1.56 -10.65 0.39
N TYR A 48 -2.16 -10.93 1.55
CA TYR A 48 -3.39 -10.27 2.03
C TYR A 48 -3.34 -8.74 1.96
N GLN A 49 -2.20 -8.11 2.25
CA GLN A 49 -2.02 -6.66 2.14
C GLN A 49 -2.17 -6.14 0.69
N SER A 50 -1.70 -6.91 -0.29
CA SER A 50 -1.84 -6.59 -1.71
C SER A 50 -3.28 -6.77 -2.18
N LEU A 51 -3.97 -7.80 -1.68
CA LEU A 51 -5.40 -8.02 -1.94
C LEU A 51 -6.25 -6.88 -1.39
N ILE A 52 -6.03 -6.47 -0.15
CA ILE A 52 -6.73 -5.32 0.46
C ILE A 52 -6.55 -4.08 -0.43
N ASN A 53 -5.31 -3.78 -0.82
CA ASN A 53 -5.05 -2.63 -1.68
C ASN A 53 -5.69 -2.76 -3.08
N LEU A 54 -5.77 -3.97 -3.64
CA LEU A 54 -6.43 -4.22 -4.92
C LEU A 54 -7.94 -3.94 -4.82
N TYR A 55 -8.60 -4.43 -3.77
CA TYR A 55 -10.02 -4.18 -3.52
C TYR A 55 -10.32 -2.70 -3.27
N LEU A 56 -9.45 -1.99 -2.54
CA LEU A 56 -9.58 -0.54 -2.37
C LEU A 56 -9.49 0.22 -3.69
N ARG A 57 -8.56 -0.18 -4.59
CA ARG A 57 -8.47 0.39 -5.95
C ARG A 57 -9.71 0.10 -6.77
N ASP A 58 -10.26 -1.10 -6.65
CA ASP A 58 -11.49 -1.48 -7.34
C ASP A 58 -12.69 -0.64 -6.85
N CYS A 59 -12.79 -0.40 -5.54
CA CYS A 59 -13.78 0.52 -4.97
C CYS A 59 -13.64 1.95 -5.51
N MET A 60 -12.39 2.45 -5.63
CA MET A 60 -12.12 3.76 -6.22
C MET A 60 -12.53 3.82 -7.70
N ALA A 61 -12.19 2.78 -8.48
CA ALA A 61 -12.48 2.73 -9.91
C ALA A 61 -14.00 2.68 -10.19
N HIS A 62 -14.74 1.96 -9.36
CA HIS A 62 -16.19 1.83 -9.47
C HIS A 62 -16.98 2.94 -8.75
N GLY A 63 -16.29 3.87 -8.06
CA GLY A 63 -16.94 4.93 -7.31
C GLY A 63 -17.88 4.42 -6.21
N ARG A 64 -17.61 3.24 -5.65
CA ARG A 64 -18.43 2.65 -4.59
C ARG A 64 -18.38 3.55 -3.36
N LYS A 65 -19.54 4.04 -2.94
CA LYS A 65 -19.69 4.80 -1.71
C LYS A 65 -20.23 3.87 -0.64
N PRO A 66 -19.69 3.91 0.59
CA PRO A 66 -20.29 3.19 1.69
C PRO A 66 -21.72 3.71 1.89
N ASP A 67 -22.64 2.79 2.12
CA ASP A 67 -23.96 3.17 2.55
C ASP A 67 -23.86 3.69 3.99
N LEU A 68 -24.28 4.92 4.20
CA LEU A 68 -24.26 5.62 5.48
C LEU A 68 -25.64 5.61 6.13
N SER A 69 -26.64 4.94 5.54
CA SER A 69 -27.93 4.71 6.18
C SER A 69 -27.78 3.63 7.26
N TRP A 70 -27.17 4.01 8.38
CA TRP A 70 -27.34 3.28 9.63
C TRP A 70 -28.73 3.67 10.17
N HIS A 71 -29.68 2.74 10.12
CA HIS A 71 -30.94 2.78 10.88
C HIS A 71 -30.84 1.81 12.05
#